data_AF-A0A0E3WC78-F1
#
_entry.id   AF-A0A0E3WC78-F1
#
_cell.length_a   1.000
_cell.length_b   1.000
_cell.length_c   1.000
_cell.angle_alpha   90.00
_cell.angle_beta   90.00
_cell.angle_gamma   90.00
#
_symmetry.space_group_name_H-M   'P 1'
#
loop_
_entity.id
_entity.type
_entity.pdbx_description
1 polymer ?
#
loop_
_entity_poly.entity_id
_entity_poly.type
_entity_poly.pdbx_seq_one_letter_code
_entity_poly.pdbx_strand_id
1 'polypeptide(L)'
;MDFAGLSDERDARSVAAHSSSGARDRRGHHSRGAAVRPGPGRVRQAGSAVTAGRTVGAVNRATVVADTADQRQADYFLRLLTQNRRLIGQRIEGYHKAIAVAEARGDAESAGVFRRTARAEEQERKTLDSLIENLQRRFVVQPTADLRGPRLVVR
;
A
#
# COMPACT_ATOMS: atom_id res chain seq x y z
N MET A 1 48.72 15.75 -44.69
CA MET A 1 48.00 16.17 -43.47
C MET A 1 47.58 14.92 -42.75
N ASP A 2 48.41 14.49 -41.81
CA ASP A 2 48.12 13.42 -40.86
C ASP A 2 47.30 14.00 -39.71
N PHE A 3 46.24 13.32 -39.28
CA PHE A 3 45.70 13.26 -37.91
C PHE A 3 44.47 12.33 -37.90
N ALA A 4 44.71 11.01 -37.92
CA ALA A 4 43.68 10.01 -37.60
C ALA A 4 43.83 9.62 -36.12
N GLY A 5 43.09 10.31 -35.25
CA GLY A 5 43.00 10.04 -33.82
C GLY A 5 42.09 8.86 -33.52
N LEU A 6 42.72 7.77 -33.11
CA LEU A 6 42.33 6.72 -32.16
C LEU A 6 40.87 6.69 -31.64
N SER A 7 40.22 5.56 -31.91
CA SER A 7 39.09 5.02 -31.14
C SER A 7 39.58 4.06 -30.05
N ASP A 8 38.71 3.85 -29.06
CA ASP A 8 38.66 2.77 -28.07
C ASP A 8 39.39 3.03 -26.74
N GLU A 9 38.64 3.47 -25.73
CA GLU A 9 38.95 3.08 -24.36
C GLU A 9 37.67 2.80 -23.57
N ARG A 10 37.68 1.62 -22.96
CA ARG A 10 36.54 0.87 -22.47
C ARG A 10 36.12 1.34 -21.08
N ASP A 11 34.82 1.48 -20.93
CA ASP A 11 34.13 1.44 -19.64
C ASP A 11 34.27 0.02 -19.06
N ALA A 12 35.05 -0.14 -17.98
CA ALA A 12 35.12 -1.38 -17.22
C ALA A 12 35.06 -1.04 -15.72
N ARG A 13 33.82 -0.94 -15.25
CA ARG A 13 33.49 -0.77 -13.82
C ARG A 13 33.94 -2.00 -13.05
N SER A 14 34.73 -1.73 -12.01
CA SER A 14 35.29 -2.72 -11.10
C SER A 14 34.20 -3.50 -10.35
N VAL A 15 34.38 -4.81 -10.34
CA VAL A 15 33.57 -5.80 -9.62
C VAL A 15 34.07 -5.88 -8.19
N ALA A 16 33.21 -5.57 -7.21
CA ALA A 16 33.43 -5.93 -5.81
C ALA A 16 32.21 -6.70 -5.31
N ALA A 17 32.35 -8.02 -5.31
CA ALA A 17 31.49 -8.93 -4.57
C ALA A 17 31.86 -8.83 -3.07
N HIS A 18 30.87 -8.58 -2.22
CA HIS A 18 30.97 -8.94 -0.80
C HIS A 18 29.78 -9.81 -0.41
N SER A 19 30.13 -11.06 -0.12
CA SER A 19 29.32 -12.16 0.33
C SER A 19 29.07 -12.10 1.85
N SER A 20 27.84 -12.46 2.20
CA SER A 20 27.36 -13.29 3.32
C SER A 20 27.99 -13.28 4.72
N SER A 21 27.09 -13.53 5.69
CA SER A 21 27.26 -14.13 7.03
C SER A 21 27.19 -13.08 8.15
N GLY A 22 26.33 -13.17 9.17
CA GLY A 22 25.58 -14.29 9.71
C GLY A 22 25.69 -14.22 11.23
N ALA A 23 24.56 -14.18 11.97
CA ALA A 23 24.46 -14.66 13.36
C ALA A 23 23.05 -14.42 13.91
N ARG A 24 22.36 -15.53 14.19
CA ARG A 24 21.38 -15.65 15.26
C ARG A 24 22.10 -15.41 16.60
N ASP A 25 21.49 -14.76 17.60
CA ASP A 25 21.06 -15.46 18.82
C ASP A 25 20.32 -14.58 19.86
N ARG A 26 19.21 -15.16 20.34
CA ARG A 26 18.61 -15.20 21.69
C ARG A 26 19.06 -14.23 22.82
N ARG A 27 18.05 -13.55 23.39
CA ARG A 27 17.64 -13.55 24.83
C ARG A 27 16.47 -12.55 24.97
N GLY A 28 15.29 -12.85 25.50
CA GLY A 28 14.98 -13.81 26.56
C GLY A 28 15.24 -13.19 27.93
N HIS A 29 14.38 -12.29 28.40
CA HIS A 29 14.25 -12.02 29.84
C HIS A 29 12.82 -11.65 30.24
N HIS A 30 12.18 -12.61 30.91
CA HIS A 30 11.07 -12.40 31.83
C HIS A 30 11.57 -11.80 33.15
N SER A 31 10.72 -11.01 33.83
CA SER A 31 10.26 -11.19 35.24
C SER A 31 9.62 -9.88 35.73
N ARG A 32 8.29 -9.84 35.97
CA ARG A 32 7.60 -10.01 37.26
C ARG A 32 7.99 -8.99 38.35
N GLY A 33 7.03 -8.14 38.72
CA GLY A 33 6.98 -7.41 39.98
C GLY A 33 5.53 -7.18 40.38
N ALA A 34 5.07 -7.91 41.39
CA ALA A 34 3.74 -7.84 41.98
C ALA A 34 3.73 -6.96 43.25
N ALA A 35 2.52 -6.60 43.69
CA ALA A 35 2.15 -5.88 44.92
C ALA A 35 2.40 -4.36 44.86
N VAL A 36 1.47 -3.47 45.20
CA VAL A 36 0.70 -3.39 46.45
C VAL A 36 -0.63 -2.65 46.21
N ARG A 37 -1.72 -3.16 46.80
CA ARG A 37 -2.97 -2.41 47.11
C ARG A 37 -3.00 -2.19 48.63
N PRO A 38 -3.43 -1.02 49.13
CA PRO A 38 -4.76 -0.93 49.76
C PRO A 38 -5.46 0.43 49.43
N GLY A 39 -6.76 0.52 49.20
CA GLY A 39 -7.81 0.55 50.22
C GLY A 39 -8.67 1.84 50.04
N PRO A 40 -9.94 1.89 50.47
CA PRO A 40 -10.99 2.67 49.80
C PRO A 40 -11.32 4.02 50.45
N GLY A 41 -11.51 5.05 49.62
CA GLY A 41 -12.11 6.33 50.02
C GLY A 41 -13.38 6.61 49.22
N ARG A 42 -14.55 6.32 49.79
CA ARG A 42 -15.83 6.83 49.29
C ARG A 42 -16.00 8.26 49.77
N VAL A 43 -16.08 9.22 48.84
CA VAL A 43 -16.78 10.48 49.06
C VAL A 43 -17.89 10.55 48.00
N ARG A 44 -19.14 10.52 48.47
CA ARG A 44 -20.34 10.80 47.67
C ARG A 44 -20.52 12.32 47.60
N GLN A 45 -20.68 12.87 46.40
CA GLN A 45 -21.69 13.89 46.07
C GLN A 45 -21.64 14.12 44.56
N ALA A 46 -22.62 13.60 43.82
CA ALA A 46 -23.88 14.27 43.49
C ALA A 46 -23.76 15.08 42.19
N GLY A 47 -24.50 14.62 41.19
CA GLY A 47 -25.04 15.47 40.13
C GLY A 47 -24.07 15.90 39.03
N SER A 48 -23.86 15.05 38.03
CA SER A 48 -23.81 15.58 36.66
C SER A 48 -24.12 14.47 35.65
N ALA A 49 -25.41 14.28 35.37
CA ALA A 49 -25.87 13.52 34.21
C ALA A 49 -25.56 14.22 32.86
N VAL A 50 -24.75 15.29 32.86
CA VAL A 50 -24.38 16.09 31.69
C VAL A 50 -23.08 15.59 31.03
N THR A 51 -22.27 14.77 31.72
CA THR A 51 -21.01 14.25 31.17
C THR A 51 -21.17 13.03 30.27
N ALA A 52 -22.22 12.22 30.45
CA ALA A 52 -22.47 11.04 29.62
C ALA A 52 -22.84 11.41 28.16
N GLY A 53 -23.62 12.47 27.96
CA GLY A 53 -23.95 12.96 26.62
C GLY A 53 -22.74 13.60 25.91
N ARG A 54 -21.85 14.24 26.67
CA ARG A 54 -20.64 14.88 26.12
C ARG A 54 -19.59 13.87 25.68
N THR A 55 -19.42 12.77 26.40
CA THR A 55 -18.46 11.71 26.03
C THR A 55 -18.95 10.91 24.83
N VAL A 56 -20.23 10.53 24.79
CA VAL A 56 -20.81 9.83 23.64
C VAL A 56 -20.79 10.70 22.38
N GLY A 57 -21.14 11.99 22.49
CA GLY A 57 -21.06 12.93 21.36
C GLY A 57 -19.63 13.18 20.87
N ALA A 58 -18.64 13.20 21.77
CA ALA A 58 -17.23 13.34 21.40
C ALA A 58 -16.67 12.08 20.72
N VAL A 59 -17.05 10.89 21.18
CA VAL A 59 -16.67 9.60 20.56
C VAL A 59 -17.33 9.46 19.17
N ASN A 60 -18.60 9.83 19.04
CA ASN A 60 -19.29 9.85 17.73
C ASN A 60 -18.66 10.86 16.76
N ARG A 61 -18.19 12.01 17.25
CA ARG A 61 -17.45 12.96 16.40
C ARG A 61 -16.07 12.43 15.99
N ALA A 62 -15.34 11.80 16.92
CA ALA A 62 -14.02 11.24 16.65
C ALA A 62 -14.08 10.09 15.63
N THR A 63 -15.09 9.22 15.72
CA THR A 63 -15.35 8.15 14.75
C THR A 63 -15.67 8.72 13.37
N VAL A 64 -16.61 9.67 13.27
CA VAL A 64 -16.93 10.34 12.00
C VAL A 64 -15.70 11.02 11.37
N VAL A 65 -14.84 11.66 12.17
CA VAL A 65 -13.60 12.28 11.68
C VAL A 65 -12.60 11.23 11.18
N ALA A 66 -12.47 10.09 11.88
CA ALA A 66 -11.63 8.97 11.47
C ALA A 66 -12.14 8.37 10.14
N ASP A 67 -13.44 8.09 10.03
CA ASP A 67 -14.04 7.56 8.79
C ASP A 67 -13.82 8.50 7.61
N THR A 68 -13.92 9.82 7.84
CA THR A 68 -13.64 10.82 6.80
C THR A 68 -12.15 10.85 6.42
N ALA A 69 -11.24 10.63 7.38
CA ALA A 69 -9.81 10.54 7.10
C ALA A 69 -9.48 9.30 6.28
N ASP A 70 -10.04 8.15 6.66
CA ASP A 70 -9.87 6.88 5.97
C ASP A 70 -10.41 6.95 4.54
N GLN A 71 -11.58 7.59 4.35
CA GLN A 71 -12.13 7.83 3.01
C GLN A 71 -11.17 8.64 2.13
N ARG A 72 -10.62 9.75 2.66
CA ARG A 72 -9.67 10.58 1.90
C ARG A 72 -8.38 9.82 1.56
N GLN A 73 -7.91 8.95 2.46
CA GLN A 73 -6.77 8.09 2.19
C GLN A 73 -7.08 7.07 1.10
N ALA A 74 -8.26 6.43 1.16
CA ALA A 74 -8.71 5.49 0.13
C ALA A 74 -8.78 6.16 -1.25
N ASP A 75 -9.34 7.37 -1.35
CA ASP A 75 -9.41 8.14 -2.59
C ASP A 75 -8.02 8.51 -3.14
N TYR A 76 -7.06 8.81 -2.26
CA TYR A 76 -5.68 9.02 -2.65
C TYR A 76 -5.05 7.75 -3.24
N PHE A 77 -5.16 6.62 -2.54
CA PHE A 77 -4.60 5.35 -3.01
C PHE A 77 -5.26 4.86 -4.29
N LEU A 78 -6.58 5.05 -4.45
CA LEU A 78 -7.27 4.70 -5.68
C LEU A 78 -6.73 5.48 -6.88
N ARG A 79 -6.48 6.78 -6.74
CA ARG A 79 -5.85 7.59 -7.80
C ARG A 79 -4.45 7.09 -8.12
N LEU A 80 -3.63 6.84 -7.10
CA LEU A 80 -2.25 6.36 -7.26
C LEU A 80 -2.18 4.99 -7.94
N LEU A 81 -2.97 4.01 -7.46
CA LEU A 81 -3.01 2.66 -8.02
C LEU A 81 -3.53 2.66 -9.46
N THR A 82 -4.56 3.46 -9.74
CA THR A 82 -5.10 3.60 -11.11
C THR A 82 -4.07 4.20 -12.06
N GLN A 83 -3.30 5.20 -11.61
CA GLN A 83 -2.22 5.78 -12.39
C GLN A 83 -1.12 4.73 -12.64
N ASN A 84 -0.66 4.02 -11.61
CA ASN A 84 0.38 3.00 -11.75
C ASN A 84 -0.06 1.87 -12.71
N ARG A 85 -1.30 1.39 -12.57
CA ARG A 85 -1.89 0.39 -13.47
C ARG A 85 -1.83 0.81 -14.94
N ARG A 86 -2.06 2.09 -15.25
CA ARG A 86 -1.94 2.62 -16.62
C ARG A 86 -0.49 2.62 -17.11
N LEU A 87 0.46 3.03 -16.26
CA LEU A 87 1.89 3.01 -16.59
C LEU A 87 2.39 1.58 -16.86
N ILE A 88 1.99 0.60 -16.04
CA ILE A 88 2.26 -0.82 -16.30
C ILE A 88 1.67 -1.24 -17.64
N GLY A 89 0.43 -0.85 -17.95
CA GLY A 89 -0.19 -1.11 -19.24
C GLY A 89 0.65 -0.62 -20.42
N GLN A 90 1.15 0.61 -20.35
CA GLN A 90 2.05 1.18 -21.37
C GLN A 90 3.37 0.41 -21.51
N ARG A 91 3.97 -0.03 -20.39
CA ARG A 91 5.19 -0.85 -20.42
C ARG A 91 4.95 -2.21 -21.07
N ILE A 92 3.85 -2.88 -20.73
CA ILE A 92 3.44 -4.16 -21.35
C ILE A 92 3.30 -4.01 -22.87
N GLU A 93 2.58 -2.97 -23.32
CA GLU A 93 2.47 -2.67 -24.76
C GLU A 93 3.85 -2.42 -25.41
N GLY A 94 4.74 -1.71 -24.71
CA GLY A 94 6.12 -1.51 -25.14
C GLY A 94 6.89 -2.82 -25.30
N TYR A 95 6.77 -3.75 -24.34
CA TYR A 95 7.42 -5.06 -24.43
C TYR A 95 6.86 -5.91 -25.57
N HIS A 96 5.55 -5.89 -25.83
CA HIS A 96 4.99 -6.60 -26.98
C HIS A 96 5.54 -6.08 -28.31
N LYS A 97 5.70 -4.77 -28.45
CA LYS A 97 6.35 -4.18 -29.63
C LYS A 97 7.81 -4.61 -29.73
N ALA A 98 8.55 -4.60 -28.62
CA ALA A 98 9.94 -5.02 -28.58
C ALA A 98 10.13 -6.51 -28.92
N ILE A 99 9.20 -7.37 -28.48
CA ILE A 99 9.15 -8.79 -28.85
C ILE A 99 9.01 -8.93 -30.37
N ALA A 100 8.03 -8.26 -30.97
CA ALA A 100 7.81 -8.34 -32.42
C ALA A 100 9.03 -7.87 -33.22
N VAL A 101 9.70 -6.80 -32.77
CA VAL A 101 10.93 -6.30 -33.41
C VAL A 101 12.08 -7.29 -33.26
N ALA A 102 12.28 -7.87 -32.08
CA ALA A 102 13.33 -8.86 -31.85
C ALA A 102 13.08 -10.15 -32.67
N GLU A 103 11.85 -10.63 -32.73
CA GLU A 103 11.45 -11.78 -33.54
C GLU A 103 11.68 -11.53 -35.04
N ALA A 104 11.30 -10.34 -35.54
CA ALA A 104 11.55 -9.97 -36.94
C ALA A 104 13.05 -9.91 -37.30
N ARG A 105 13.92 -9.68 -36.31
CA ARG A 105 15.38 -9.69 -36.47
C ARG A 105 16.01 -11.08 -36.26
N GLY A 106 15.22 -12.09 -35.89
CA GLY A 106 15.73 -13.40 -35.49
C GLY A 106 16.44 -13.42 -34.13
N ASP A 107 16.30 -12.36 -33.33
CA ASP A 107 16.92 -12.25 -32.01
C ASP A 107 16.04 -12.93 -30.94
N ALA A 108 16.18 -14.26 -30.87
CA ALA A 108 15.43 -15.08 -29.93
C ALA A 108 15.78 -14.81 -28.46
N GLU A 109 17.01 -14.37 -28.17
CA GLU A 109 17.47 -14.08 -26.82
C GLU A 109 16.76 -12.84 -26.28
N SER A 110 16.82 -11.72 -27.01
CA SER A 110 16.13 -10.48 -26.63
C SER A 110 14.62 -10.69 -26.54
N ALA A 111 14.02 -11.42 -27.49
CA ALA A 111 12.61 -11.78 -27.42
C ALA A 111 12.29 -12.58 -26.14
N GLY A 112 13.18 -13.49 -25.74
CA GLY A 112 13.08 -14.23 -24.48
C GLY A 112 13.11 -13.32 -23.24
N VAL A 113 14.02 -12.35 -23.19
CA VAL A 113 14.12 -11.36 -22.11
C VAL A 113 12.83 -10.54 -22.04
N PHE A 114 12.37 -9.96 -23.15
CA PHE A 114 11.16 -9.14 -23.16
C PHE A 114 9.91 -9.91 -22.73
N ARG A 115 9.76 -11.19 -23.11
CA ARG A 115 8.64 -12.03 -22.65
C ARG A 115 8.67 -12.25 -21.14
N ARG A 116 9.85 -12.49 -20.55
CA ARG A 116 9.98 -12.66 -19.10
C ARG A 116 9.59 -11.37 -18.37
N THR A 117 10.06 -10.23 -18.85
CA THR A 117 9.75 -8.93 -18.26
C THR A 117 8.27 -8.59 -18.40
N ALA A 118 7.66 -8.80 -19.58
CA ALA A 118 6.23 -8.58 -19.80
C ALA A 118 5.35 -9.40 -18.83
N ARG A 119 5.70 -10.67 -18.58
CA ARG A 119 4.98 -11.53 -17.62
C ARG A 119 5.06 -11.00 -16.19
N ALA A 120 6.20 -10.47 -15.77
CA ALA A 120 6.34 -9.87 -14.45
C ALA A 120 5.43 -8.64 -14.29
N GLU A 121 5.41 -7.78 -15.30
CA GLU A 121 4.54 -6.60 -15.35
C GLU A 121 3.04 -6.97 -15.39
N GLU A 122 2.67 -8.01 -16.13
CA GLU A 122 1.30 -8.54 -16.13
C GLU A 122 0.88 -9.03 -14.74
N GLN A 123 1.79 -9.66 -14.00
CA GLN A 123 1.51 -10.11 -12.64
C GLN A 123 1.37 -8.94 -11.66
N GLU A 124 2.19 -7.90 -11.81
CA GLU A 124 2.03 -6.66 -11.04
C GLU A 124 0.70 -5.98 -11.36
N ARG A 125 0.31 -5.91 -12.64
CA ARG A 125 -0.99 -5.35 -13.04
C ARG A 125 -2.16 -6.05 -12.37
N LYS A 126 -2.17 -7.40 -12.37
CA LYS A 126 -3.20 -8.21 -11.70
C LYS A 126 -3.25 -7.95 -10.20
N THR A 127 -2.08 -7.73 -9.59
CA THR A 127 -1.97 -7.37 -8.17
C THR A 127 -2.62 -6.02 -7.91
N LEU A 128 -2.33 -5.01 -8.75
CA LEU A 128 -2.95 -3.69 -8.64
C LEU A 128 -4.47 -3.75 -8.87
N ASP A 129 -4.93 -4.52 -9.86
CA ASP A 129 -6.36 -4.76 -10.12
C ASP A 129 -7.07 -5.23 -8.85
N SER A 130 -6.50 -6.23 -8.19
CA SER A 130 -7.04 -6.78 -6.94
C SER A 130 -7.06 -5.76 -5.79
N LEU A 131 -6.03 -4.92 -5.67
CA LEU A 131 -5.97 -3.88 -4.64
C LEU A 131 -7.01 -2.77 -4.88
N ILE A 132 -7.17 -2.34 -6.14
CA ILE A 132 -8.16 -1.34 -6.54
C ILE A 132 -9.57 -1.84 -6.23
N GLU A 133 -9.92 -3.06 -6.64
CA GLU A 133 -11.22 -3.66 -6.36
C GLU A 133 -11.50 -3.75 -4.85
N ASN A 134 -10.50 -4.15 -4.06
CA ASN A 134 -10.65 -4.23 -2.60
C ASN A 134 -10.92 -2.86 -1.96
N LEU A 135 -10.21 -1.81 -2.39
CA LEU A 135 -10.44 -0.46 -1.89
C LEU A 135 -11.82 0.06 -2.30
N GLN A 136 -12.21 -0.14 -3.56
CA GLN A 136 -13.53 0.27 -4.05
C GLN A 136 -14.67 -0.41 -3.28
N ARG A 137 -14.57 -1.73 -3.05
CA ARG A 137 -15.58 -2.47 -2.27
C ARG A 137 -15.74 -1.94 -0.85
N ARG A 138 -14.65 -1.54 -0.21
CA ARG A 138 -14.67 -1.05 1.19
C ARG A 138 -15.17 0.39 1.30
N PHE A 139 -14.70 1.28 0.43
CA PHE A 139 -14.86 2.73 0.63
C PHE A 139 -15.77 3.42 -0.40
N VAL A 140 -16.08 2.78 -1.54
CA VAL A 140 -16.90 3.39 -2.60
C VAL A 140 -18.31 2.78 -2.65
N VAL A 141 -18.48 1.52 -2.23
CA VAL A 141 -19.79 0.84 -2.22
C VAL A 141 -20.57 1.07 -0.91
N GLN A 142 -19.90 1.37 0.21
CA GLN A 142 -20.54 1.62 1.51
C GLN A 142 -21.09 3.04 1.80
N PRO A 143 -20.78 4.14 1.07
CA PRO A 143 -21.10 5.49 1.54
C PRO A 143 -22.58 5.90 1.40
N THR A 144 -23.49 4.98 1.09
CA THR A 144 -24.94 5.29 0.93
C THR A 144 -25.89 4.47 1.79
N ALA A 145 -25.41 3.48 2.55
CA ALA A 145 -26.29 2.65 3.38
C ALA A 145 -26.75 3.37 4.68
N ASP A 146 -25.95 4.29 5.20
CA ASP A 146 -26.17 4.88 6.54
C ASP A 146 -26.97 6.19 6.54
N LEU A 147 -27.37 6.72 5.38
CA LEU A 147 -28.26 7.90 5.30
C LEU A 147 -29.75 7.56 5.20
N ARG A 148 -30.12 6.27 5.29
CA ARG A 148 -31.53 5.84 5.30
C ARG A 148 -32.00 5.55 6.73
N GLY A 149 -32.11 6.61 7.52
CA GLY A 149 -32.76 6.56 8.84
C GLY A 149 -34.20 6.00 8.76
N PRO A 150 -34.73 5.45 9.85
CA PRO A 150 -36.01 4.76 9.86
C PRO A 150 -37.15 5.72 9.48
N ARG A 151 -37.79 5.45 8.34
CA ARG A 151 -39.09 6.04 7.99
C ARG A 151 -40.12 5.50 8.98
N LEU A 152 -40.35 6.26 10.04
CA LEU A 152 -41.53 6.12 10.89
C LEU A 152 -42.77 6.39 10.03
N VAL A 153 -43.41 5.31 9.59
CA VAL A 153 -44.76 5.35 9.05
C VAL A 153 -45.69 5.44 10.25
N VAL A 154 -46.14 6.65 10.56
CA VAL A 154 -47.26 6.86 11.47
C VAL A 154 -48.53 6.44 10.72
N ARG A 155 -49.22 5.45 11.27
CA ARG A 155 -50.56 5.02 10.83
C ARG A 155 -51.62 5.81 11.60
#